data_AF-A0A166FCS2-F1
#
_entry.id   AF-A0A166FCS2-F1
#
_cell.length_a   1.000
_cell.length_b   1.000
_cell.length_c   1.000
_cell.angle_alpha   90.00
_cell.angle_beta   90.00
_cell.angle_gamma   90.00
#
_symmetry.space_group_name_H-M   'P 1'
#
loop_
_entity.id
_entity.type
_entity.pdbx_description
1 polymer ?
#
loop_
_entity_poly.entity_id
_entity_poly.type
_entity_poly.pdbx_seq_one_letter_code
_entity_poly.pdbx_strand_id
1 'polypeptide(L)'
;MLVARCSRSWNLGVVFLCFWLFFENVTNAANAIVWSDNADIKFYVYCDIVSHLQVITFVVKPMATLIITRRLYLIASLQSVEILNKAARRWDLALEWTLGLIIPILVAGPIYYVNQGARFQIFEGFGCSTADPSSILDTILSRSWTVVPPLISIIFYYPKQPLSYAHELLSHTCTCQP
;
A
#
# COMPACT_ATOMS: atom_id res chain seq x y z
N MET A 1 0.69 22.36 -17.11
CA MET A 1 0.69 21.14 -17.94
C MET A 1 2.09 20.50 -17.92
N LEU A 2 2.60 20.16 -16.73
CA LEU A 2 3.91 19.53 -16.54
C LEU A 2 3.70 18.02 -16.35
N VAL A 3 3.25 17.33 -17.39
CA VAL A 3 3.41 15.87 -17.44
C VAL A 3 4.86 15.63 -17.87
N ALA A 4 5.77 15.78 -16.90
CA ALA A 4 7.16 15.48 -17.09
C ALA A 4 7.29 14.01 -17.51
N ARG A 5 7.98 13.80 -18.64
CA ARG A 5 8.43 12.52 -19.18
C ARG A 5 9.01 11.61 -18.09
N CYS A 6 8.20 10.71 -17.54
CA CYS A 6 8.62 9.74 -16.52
C CYS A 6 8.20 8.30 -16.84
N SER A 7 8.26 7.85 -18.09
CA SER A 7 8.18 6.42 -18.42
C SER A 7 9.57 5.80 -18.60
N ARG A 8 10.44 5.93 -17.59
CA ARG A 8 11.78 5.28 -17.54
C ARG A 8 11.89 4.17 -16.49
N SER A 9 10.89 3.96 -15.64
CA SER A 9 10.75 2.73 -14.84
C SER A 9 9.35 2.73 -14.22
N TRP A 10 8.44 1.95 -14.79
CA TRP A 10 7.09 1.79 -14.24
C TRP A 10 7.19 1.05 -12.91
N ASN A 11 7.31 1.81 -11.80
CA ASN A 11 7.13 1.27 -10.47
C ASN A 11 5.63 0.96 -10.31
N LEU A 12 5.28 -0.27 -10.67
CA LEU A 12 3.91 -0.81 -10.64
C LEU A 12 3.20 -0.50 -9.31
N GLY A 13 3.93 -0.59 -8.19
CA GLY A 13 3.43 -0.25 -6.86
C GLY A 13 2.99 1.21 -6.69
N VAL A 14 3.71 2.18 -7.29
CA VAL A 14 3.32 3.60 -7.24
C VAL A 14 2.02 3.82 -8.01
N VAL A 15 1.89 3.21 -9.19
CA VAL A 15 0.69 3.34 -10.02
C VAL A 15 -0.53 2.78 -9.30
N PHE A 16 -0.41 1.61 -8.69
CA PHE A 16 -1.49 1.05 -7.88
C PHE A 16 -1.85 1.95 -6.71
N LEU A 17 -0.86 2.44 -5.95
CA LEU A 17 -1.12 3.33 -4.82
C LEU A 17 -1.85 4.61 -5.26
N CYS A 18 -1.40 5.26 -6.34
CA CYS A 18 -2.07 6.45 -6.87
C CYS A 18 -3.50 6.15 -7.33
N PHE A 19 -3.70 5.03 -8.04
CA PHE A 19 -5.03 4.62 -8.51
C PHE A 19 -5.99 4.40 -7.33
N TRP A 20 -5.61 3.58 -6.35
CA TRP A 20 -6.46 3.26 -5.21
C TRP A 20 -6.71 4.47 -4.30
N LEU A 21 -5.69 5.30 -4.05
CA LEU A 21 -5.86 6.54 -3.29
C LEU A 21 -6.79 7.52 -3.99
N PHE A 22 -6.73 7.62 -5.32
CA PHE A 22 -7.64 8.49 -6.07
C PHE A 22 -9.10 8.11 -5.81
N PHE A 23 -9.42 6.82 -5.95
CA PHE A 23 -10.77 6.34 -5.68
C PHE A 23 -11.19 6.56 -4.22
N GLU A 24 -10.32 6.27 -3.26
CA GLU A 24 -10.60 6.50 -1.83
C GLU A 24 -10.93 7.97 -1.53
N ASN A 25 -10.16 8.90 -2.10
CA ASN A 25 -10.40 10.33 -1.90
C ASN A 25 -11.70 10.78 -2.56
N VAL A 26 -12.00 10.28 -3.76
CA VAL A 26 -13.27 10.59 -4.46
C VAL A 26 -14.46 10.08 -3.66
N THR A 27 -14.41 8.85 -3.14
CA THR A 27 -15.50 8.30 -2.32
C THR A 27 -15.65 9.05 -1.00
N ASN A 28 -14.54 9.43 -0.35
CA ASN A 28 -14.59 10.20 0.90
C ASN A 28 -15.17 11.61 0.67
N ALA A 29 -14.80 12.28 -0.43
CA ALA A 29 -15.38 13.57 -0.79
C ALA A 29 -16.87 13.46 -1.08
N ALA A 30 -17.29 12.45 -1.86
CA ALA A 30 -18.70 12.20 -2.12
C ALA A 30 -19.48 11.89 -0.84
N ASN A 31 -18.91 11.09 0.07
CA ASN A 31 -19.51 10.80 1.37
C ASN A 31 -19.73 12.06 2.21
N ALA A 32 -18.71 12.91 2.32
CA ALA A 32 -18.80 14.15 3.09
C ALA A 32 -19.85 15.13 2.52
N ILE A 33 -20.02 15.16 1.19
CA ILE A 33 -21.03 16.01 0.53
C ILE A 33 -22.45 15.46 0.74
N VAL A 34 -22.64 14.15 0.52
CA VAL A 34 -23.97 13.53 0.53
C VAL A 34 -24.54 13.38 1.96
N TRP A 35 -23.68 13.12 2.94
CA TRP A 35 -24.06 12.94 4.35
C TRP A 35 -23.64 14.11 5.24
N SER A 36 -23.52 15.32 4.69
CA SER A 36 -23.07 16.51 5.43
C SER A 36 -23.96 16.87 6.62
N ASP A 37 -25.26 16.59 6.55
CA ASP A 37 -26.28 17.01 7.52
C ASP A 37 -27.30 15.91 7.85
N ASN A 38 -27.00 14.67 7.47
CA ASN A 38 -27.91 13.55 7.61
C ASN A 38 -27.15 12.22 7.66
N ALA A 39 -27.75 11.21 8.29
CA ALA A 39 -27.22 9.85 8.43
C ALA A 39 -28.12 8.80 7.73
N ASP A 40 -28.92 9.24 6.75
CA ASP A 40 -29.94 8.40 6.14
C ASP A 40 -29.36 7.37 5.17
N ILE A 41 -29.95 6.17 5.14
CA ILE A 41 -29.57 5.11 4.21
C ILE A 41 -30.22 5.38 2.84
N LYS A 42 -29.57 6.19 2.01
CA LYS A 42 -30.06 6.53 0.66
C LYS A 42 -29.60 5.56 -0.43
N PHE A 43 -28.36 5.05 -0.35
CA PHE A 43 -27.74 4.25 -1.43
C PHE A 43 -27.03 3.00 -0.91
N TYR A 44 -27.76 1.89 -0.76
CA TYR A 44 -27.23 0.60 -0.30
C TYR A 44 -26.05 0.09 -1.14
N VAL A 45 -26.19 0.10 -2.47
CA VAL A 45 -25.15 -0.42 -3.39
C VAL A 45 -23.88 0.43 -3.32
N TYR A 46 -24.03 1.75 -3.17
CA TYR A 46 -22.89 2.65 -3.04
C TYR A 46 -22.14 2.41 -1.72
N CYS A 47 -22.84 2.30 -0.59
CA CYS A 47 -22.19 2.03 0.70
C CYS A 47 -21.48 0.67 0.73
N ASP A 48 -22.02 -0.35 0.07
CA ASP A 48 -21.39 -1.68 -0.07
C ASP A 48 -20.05 -1.54 -0.82
N ILE A 49 -20.06 -0.88 -1.99
CA ILE A 49 -18.84 -0.63 -2.78
C ILE A 49 -17.80 0.20 -2.00
N VAL A 50 -18.23 1.29 -1.36
CA VAL A 50 -17.34 2.17 -0.59
C VAL A 50 -16.69 1.41 0.58
N SER A 51 -17.46 0.59 1.28
CA SER A 51 -16.93 -0.21 2.39
C SER A 51 -15.87 -1.20 1.90
N HIS A 52 -16.12 -1.92 0.80
CA HIS A 52 -15.12 -2.79 0.20
C HIS A 52 -13.87 -2.02 -0.26
N LEU A 53 -14.06 -0.83 -0.85
CA LEU A 53 -12.97 0.01 -1.32
C LEU A 53 -12.07 0.47 -0.17
N GLN A 54 -12.65 0.86 0.97
CA GLN A 54 -11.92 1.25 2.18
C GLN A 54 -11.08 0.09 2.76
N VAL A 55 -11.61 -1.15 2.77
CA VAL A 55 -10.82 -2.32 3.20
C VAL A 55 -9.67 -2.59 2.23
N ILE A 56 -9.92 -2.50 0.91
CA ILE A 56 -8.87 -2.68 -0.10
C ILE A 56 -7.77 -1.64 0.09
N THR A 57 -8.11 -0.35 0.22
CA THR A 57 -7.12 0.73 0.34
C THR A 57 -6.31 0.59 1.63
N PHE A 58 -6.93 0.15 2.72
CA PHE A 58 -6.25 -0.13 3.98
C PHE A 58 -5.14 -1.18 3.85
N VAL A 59 -5.36 -2.23 3.04
CA VAL A 59 -4.35 -3.28 2.77
C VAL A 59 -3.35 -2.86 1.69
N VAL A 60 -3.80 -2.16 0.65
CA VAL A 60 -2.94 -1.72 -0.46
C VAL A 60 -1.88 -0.72 0.00
N LYS A 61 -2.21 0.22 0.89
CA LYS A 61 -1.27 1.25 1.40
C LYS A 61 0.06 0.67 1.93
N PRO A 62 0.05 -0.24 2.93
CA PRO A 62 1.29 -0.85 3.44
C PRO A 62 1.97 -1.76 2.42
N MET A 63 1.20 -2.49 1.59
CA MET A 63 1.76 -3.38 0.55
C MET A 63 2.46 -2.64 -0.58
N ALA A 64 1.88 -1.53 -1.06
CA ALA A 64 2.52 -0.68 -2.05
C ALA A 64 3.78 -0.02 -1.50
N THR A 65 3.76 0.40 -0.22
CA THR A 65 4.94 0.95 0.46
C THR A 65 6.09 -0.07 0.51
N LEU A 66 5.79 -1.34 0.81
CA LEU A 66 6.78 -2.43 0.73
C LEU A 66 7.41 -2.55 -0.66
N ILE A 67 6.57 -2.63 -1.69
CA ILE A 67 7.00 -2.83 -3.08
C ILE A 67 7.89 -1.67 -3.53
N ILE A 68 7.48 -0.44 -3.23
CA ILE A 68 8.23 0.78 -3.55
C ILE A 68 9.59 0.76 -2.83
N THR A 69 9.61 0.45 -1.53
CA THR A 69 10.85 0.42 -0.75
C THR A 69 11.82 -0.66 -1.25
N ARG A 70 11.31 -1.84 -1.60
CA ARG A 70 12.09 -2.93 -2.21
C ARG A 70 12.75 -2.48 -3.53
N ARG A 71 12.00 -1.82 -4.41
CA ARG A 71 12.53 -1.31 -5.69
C ARG A 71 13.56 -0.21 -5.47
N LEU A 72 13.30 0.72 -4.55
CA LEU A 72 14.24 1.78 -4.21
C LEU A 72 15.54 1.22 -3.64
N TYR A 73 15.44 0.22 -2.77
CA TYR A 73 16.60 -0.48 -2.20
C TYR A 73 17.46 -1.14 -3.28
N LEU A 74 16.85 -1.84 -4.25
CA LEU A 74 17.58 -2.47 -5.36
C LEU A 74 18.30 -1.44 -6.26
N ILE A 75 17.72 -0.24 -6.43
CA ILE A 75 18.34 0.84 -7.20
C ILE A 75 19.47 1.49 -6.41
N ALA A 76 19.24 1.81 -5.13
CA ALA A 76 20.19 2.51 -4.26
C ALA A 76 21.41 1.66 -3.88
N SER A 77 21.27 0.33 -3.81
CA SER A 77 22.39 -0.57 -3.53
C SER A 77 23.41 -0.67 -4.67
N LEU A 78 23.25 0.10 -5.76
CA LEU A 78 24.14 0.27 -6.94
C LEU A 78 24.70 -1.00 -7.60
N GLN A 79 24.33 -2.21 -7.16
CA GLN A 79 25.11 -3.40 -7.43
C GLN A 79 24.25 -4.66 -7.58
N SER A 80 24.53 -5.39 -8.68
CA SER A 80 24.30 -6.83 -8.91
C SER A 80 22.95 -7.35 -9.42
N VAL A 81 22.14 -6.54 -10.09
CA VAL A 81 20.98 -7.07 -10.89
C VAL A 81 21.27 -7.00 -12.40
N GLU A 82 22.53 -6.90 -12.80
CA GLU A 82 22.96 -7.00 -14.20
C GLU A 82 22.78 -8.42 -14.77
N ILE A 83 22.40 -9.40 -13.92
CA ILE A 83 22.23 -10.81 -14.31
C ILE A 83 20.87 -11.39 -13.85
N LEU A 84 19.83 -10.56 -13.69
CA LEU A 84 18.50 -11.11 -13.40
C LEU A 84 17.86 -11.59 -14.70
N ASN A 85 18.04 -12.89 -14.93
CA ASN A 85 17.39 -13.70 -15.96
C ASN A 85 15.96 -13.20 -16.26
N LYS A 86 15.56 -13.09 -17.53
CA LYS A 86 14.21 -12.64 -17.95
C LYS A 86 13.09 -13.34 -17.16
N ALA A 87 13.31 -14.59 -16.75
CA ALA A 87 12.42 -15.34 -15.87
C ALA A 87 12.24 -14.69 -14.49
N ALA A 88 13.32 -14.33 -13.79
CA ALA A 88 13.26 -13.73 -12.46
C ALA A 88 12.63 -12.32 -12.48
N ARG A 89 12.82 -11.56 -13.57
CA ARG A 89 12.09 -10.29 -13.76
C ARG A 89 10.57 -10.49 -13.92
N ARG A 90 10.14 -11.54 -14.61
CA ARG A 90 8.70 -11.89 -14.72
C ARG A 90 8.13 -12.34 -13.38
N TRP A 91 8.88 -13.12 -12.61
CA TRP A 91 8.51 -13.54 -11.26
C TRP A 91 8.34 -12.34 -10.32
N ASP A 92 9.26 -11.37 -10.36
CA ASP A 92 9.11 -10.15 -9.56
C ASP A 92 7.86 -9.35 -9.93
N LEU A 93 7.56 -9.21 -11.23
CA LEU A 93 6.33 -8.55 -11.66
C LEU A 93 5.10 -9.33 -11.21
N ALA A 94 5.09 -10.65 -11.33
CA ALA A 94 4.00 -11.49 -10.86
C ALA A 94 3.79 -11.34 -9.34
N LEU A 95 4.86 -11.27 -8.55
CA LEU A 95 4.80 -11.02 -7.11
C LEU A 95 4.26 -9.63 -6.79
N GLU A 96 4.63 -8.59 -7.54
CA GLU A 96 4.07 -7.25 -7.35
C GLU A 96 2.58 -7.18 -7.68
N TRP A 97 2.15 -7.88 -8.73
CA TRP A 97 0.73 -8.01 -9.08
C TRP A 97 -0.07 -8.81 -8.04
N THR A 98 0.50 -9.91 -7.54
CA THR A 98 -0.18 -10.72 -6.52
C THR A 98 -0.30 -9.97 -5.20
N LEU A 99 0.78 -9.30 -4.76
CA LEU A 99 0.81 -8.51 -3.53
C LEU A 99 -0.05 -7.23 -3.62
N GLY A 100 -0.04 -6.54 -4.76
CA GLY A 100 -0.73 -5.27 -4.94
C GLY A 100 -2.21 -5.35 -5.33
N LEU A 101 -2.66 -6.51 -5.82
CA LEU A 101 -4.01 -6.66 -6.38
C LEU A 101 -4.73 -7.92 -5.88
N ILE A 102 -4.09 -9.09 -5.98
CA ILE A 102 -4.75 -10.37 -5.63
C ILE A 102 -4.98 -10.47 -4.12
N ILE A 103 -3.97 -10.16 -3.30
CA ILE A 103 -4.10 -10.24 -1.83
C ILE A 103 -5.15 -9.26 -1.30
N PRO A 104 -5.15 -7.97 -1.68
CA PRO A 104 -6.18 -7.03 -1.25
C PRO A 104 -7.60 -7.47 -1.65
N ILE A 105 -7.80 -7.98 -2.86
CA ILE A 105 -9.12 -8.47 -3.29
C ILE A 105 -9.54 -9.72 -2.51
N LEU A 106 -8.63 -10.67 -2.29
CA LEU A 106 -8.95 -11.91 -1.58
C LEU A 106 -9.27 -11.64 -0.10
N VAL A 107 -8.57 -10.68 0.50
CA VAL A 107 -8.78 -10.28 1.90
C VAL A 107 -10.05 -9.44 2.03
N ALA A 108 -10.21 -8.40 1.22
CA ALA A 108 -11.37 -7.50 1.29
C ALA A 108 -12.68 -8.11 0.78
N GLY A 109 -12.60 -9.18 -0.03
CA GLY A 109 -13.76 -9.92 -0.50
C GLY A 109 -14.20 -10.97 0.54
N PRO A 110 -13.93 -12.27 0.32
CA PRO A 110 -14.52 -13.34 1.12
C PRO A 110 -14.10 -13.33 2.59
N ILE A 111 -12.87 -12.93 2.93
CA ILE A 111 -12.37 -13.06 4.30
C ILE A 111 -13.03 -12.04 5.23
N TYR A 112 -13.06 -10.75 4.83
CA TYR A 112 -13.73 -9.72 5.63
C TYR A 112 -15.26 -9.76 5.52
N TYR A 113 -15.81 -10.13 4.36
CA TYR A 113 -17.27 -10.19 4.17
C TYR A 113 -17.93 -11.28 5.03
N VAL A 114 -17.29 -12.44 5.20
CA VAL A 114 -17.87 -13.55 5.99
C VAL A 114 -17.88 -13.24 7.49
N ASN A 115 -16.95 -12.40 7.96
CA ASN A 115 -16.76 -12.15 9.38
C ASN A 115 -17.39 -10.84 9.89
N GLN A 116 -17.81 -9.96 8.98
CA GLN A 116 -18.51 -8.71 9.35
C GLN A 116 -19.92 -9.00 9.89
N GLY A 117 -20.17 -8.60 11.13
CA GLY A 117 -21.50 -8.71 11.77
C GLY A 117 -22.55 -7.74 11.20
N ALA A 118 -22.11 -6.70 10.51
CA ALA A 118 -22.94 -5.77 9.77
C ALA A 118 -22.26 -5.38 8.45
N ARG A 119 -23.05 -5.10 7.42
CA ARG A 119 -22.56 -4.92 6.04
C ARG A 119 -21.85 -3.58 5.80
N PHE A 120 -22.32 -2.53 6.47
CA PHE A 120 -21.75 -1.18 6.48
C PHE A 120 -22.34 -0.41 7.66
N GLN A 121 -21.67 0.66 8.08
CA GLN A 121 -22.18 1.65 9.03
C GLN A 121 -22.17 3.04 8.39
N ILE A 122 -23.03 3.94 8.83
CA ILE A 122 -23.10 5.32 8.33
C ILE A 122 -22.85 6.25 9.50
N PHE A 123 -21.88 7.15 9.32
CA PHE A 123 -21.58 8.22 10.25
C PHE A 123 -22.08 9.54 9.69
N GLU A 124 -22.85 10.29 10.48
CA GLU A 124 -23.26 11.65 10.12
C GLU A 124 -22.01 12.51 9.86
N GLY A 125 -22.00 13.24 8.74
CA GLY A 125 -20.86 14.05 8.28
C GLY A 125 -19.74 13.27 7.57
N PHE A 126 -19.61 11.96 7.79
CA PHE A 126 -18.55 11.12 7.21
C PHE A 126 -19.06 10.10 6.19
N GLY A 127 -20.37 9.81 6.17
CA GLY A 127 -21.04 8.90 5.24
C GLY A 127 -20.79 7.42 5.52
N CYS A 128 -20.79 6.61 4.46
CA CYS A 128 -20.63 5.15 4.55
C CYS A 128 -19.21 4.77 5.00
N SER A 129 -19.12 3.86 5.97
CA SER A 129 -17.88 3.28 6.48
C SER A 129 -18.02 1.78 6.70
N THR A 130 -16.89 1.07 6.70
CA THR A 130 -16.83 -0.35 7.04
C THR A 130 -17.34 -0.58 8.47
N ALA A 131 -18.16 -1.62 8.67
CA ALA A 131 -18.63 -1.98 10.00
C ALA A 131 -17.48 -2.39 10.94
N ASP A 132 -17.67 -2.13 12.23
CA ASP A 132 -16.66 -2.46 13.24
C ASP A 132 -16.40 -3.98 13.31
N PRO A 133 -15.15 -4.39 13.57
CA PRO A 133 -14.82 -5.79 13.73
C PRO A 133 -15.62 -6.40 14.88
N SER A 134 -16.29 -7.51 14.60
CA SER A 134 -17.14 -8.25 15.56
C SER A 134 -16.33 -8.88 16.69
N SER A 135 -15.03 -9.10 16.47
CA SER A 135 -14.15 -9.84 17.37
C SER A 135 -12.78 -9.16 17.56
N ILE A 136 -12.21 -9.36 18.75
CA ILE A 136 -10.84 -8.92 19.09
C ILE A 136 -9.82 -9.58 18.16
N LEU A 137 -10.05 -10.85 17.79
CA LEU A 137 -9.17 -11.61 16.90
C LEU A 137 -9.07 -10.95 15.52
N ASP A 138 -10.19 -10.53 14.93
CA ASP A 138 -10.21 -9.81 13.66
C ASP A 138 -9.52 -8.47 13.74
N THR A 139 -9.69 -7.76 14.85
CA THR A 139 -8.99 -6.49 15.07
C THR A 139 -7.48 -6.70 15.06
N ILE A 140 -6.98 -7.75 15.74
CA ILE A 140 -5.55 -8.08 15.79
C ILE A 140 -5.05 -8.49 14.40
N LEU A 141 -5.78 -9.36 13.69
CA LEU A 141 -5.42 -9.78 12.34
C LEU A 141 -5.37 -8.58 11.39
N SER A 142 -6.39 -7.73 11.41
CA SER A 142 -6.49 -6.51 10.59
C SER A 142 -5.32 -5.56 10.83
N ARG A 143 -5.00 -5.28 12.10
CA ARG A 143 -3.84 -4.43 12.45
C ARG A 143 -2.50 -5.08 12.12
N SER A 144 -2.41 -6.41 12.16
CA SER A 144 -1.16 -7.09 11.81
C SER A 144 -0.80 -6.85 10.34
N TRP A 145 -1.79 -6.80 9.43
CA TRP A 145 -1.57 -6.50 8.02
C TRP A 145 -1.02 -5.09 7.74
N THR A 146 -1.23 -4.12 8.64
CA THR A 146 -0.64 -2.77 8.45
C THR A 146 0.74 -2.62 9.05
N VAL A 147 1.08 -3.45 10.04
CA VAL A 147 2.34 -3.35 10.80
C VAL A 147 3.40 -4.32 10.29
N VAL A 148 3.03 -5.56 9.97
CA VAL A 148 3.98 -6.59 9.53
C VAL A 148 4.69 -6.20 8.24
N PRO A 149 4.00 -5.70 7.19
CA PRO A 149 4.65 -5.25 5.97
C PRO A 149 5.75 -4.20 6.22
N PRO A 150 5.48 -3.01 6.78
CA PRO A 150 6.52 -2.00 6.98
C PRO A 150 7.65 -2.47 7.91
N LEU A 151 7.37 -3.31 8.91
CA LEU A 151 8.42 -3.90 9.76
C LEU A 151 9.37 -4.79 8.95
N ILE A 152 8.84 -5.66 8.08
CA ILE A 152 9.67 -6.47 7.17
C ILE A 152 10.52 -5.55 6.29
N SER A 153 9.95 -4.45 5.79
CA SER A 153 10.73 -3.49 5.00
C SER A 153 11.91 -2.91 5.77
N ILE A 154 11.65 -2.45 7.00
CA ILE A 154 12.68 -1.82 7.83
C ILE A 154 13.75 -2.85 8.20
N ILE A 155 13.36 -4.06 8.61
CA ILE A 155 14.29 -5.11 9.04
C ILE A 155 15.20 -5.56 7.88
N PHE A 156 14.68 -5.71 6.66
CA PHE A 156 15.47 -6.24 5.55
C PHE A 156 16.22 -5.17 4.75
N TYR A 157 15.63 -3.98 4.55
CA TYR A 157 16.17 -2.96 3.65
C TYR A 157 16.92 -1.83 4.37
N TYR A 158 16.56 -1.48 5.60
CA TYR A 158 17.21 -0.41 6.36
C TYR A 158 18.65 -0.74 6.83
N PRO A 159 18.99 -1.96 7.31
CA PRO A 159 20.31 -2.22 7.87
C PRO A 159 21.45 -2.25 6.85
N LYS A 160 21.17 -2.17 5.53
CA LYS A 160 22.25 -2.13 4.52
C LYS A 160 22.65 -0.72 4.07
N GLN A 161 21.97 0.34 4.53
CA GLN A 161 22.38 1.71 4.23
C GLN A 161 23.58 2.22 5.06
N PRO A 162 23.76 1.92 6.37
CA PRO A 162 24.85 2.56 7.12
C PRO A 162 26.26 2.03 6.80
N LEU A 163 26.40 0.84 6.23
CA LEU A 163 27.74 0.28 5.98
C LEU A 163 28.42 0.85 4.72
N SER A 164 27.64 1.24 3.70
CA SER A 164 28.21 1.78 2.45
C SER A 164 28.71 3.21 2.62
N TYR A 165 27.99 4.07 3.36
CA TYR A 165 28.44 5.44 3.64
C TYR A 165 29.68 5.47 4.54
N ALA A 166 29.80 4.54 5.50
CA ALA A 166 30.98 4.46 6.36
C ALA A 166 32.26 4.12 5.56
N HIS A 167 32.15 3.21 4.57
CA HIS A 167 33.26 2.86 3.71
C HIS A 167 33.66 4.01 2.76
N GLU A 168 32.68 4.77 2.25
CA GLU A 168 32.92 5.91 1.35
C GLU A 168 33.54 7.11 2.09
N LEU A 169 33.08 7.41 3.32
CA LEU A 169 33.67 8.43 4.21
C LEU A 169 35.10 8.09 4.65
N LEU A 170 35.41 6.80 4.87
CA LEU A 170 36.78 6.34 5.15
C LEU A 170 37.69 6.44 3.91
N SER A 171 37.17 6.18 2.70
CA SER A 171 37.96 6.32 1.48
C SER A 171 38.30 7.78 1.14
N HIS A 172 37.37 8.71 1.37
CA HIS A 172 37.57 10.14 1.12
C HIS A 172 38.43 10.84 2.17
N THR A 173 38.51 10.32 3.40
CA THR A 173 39.39 10.86 4.45
C THR A 173 40.85 10.42 4.30
N CYS A 174 41.13 9.29 3.64
CA CYS A 174 42.51 8.85 3.38
C CYS A 174 43.21 9.56 2.20
N THR A 175 42.49 10.31 1.35
CA THR A 175 43.06 11.02 0.18
C THR A 175 43.44 12.47 0.44
N CYS A 176 43.13 13.02 1.62
CA CYS A 176 43.41 14.40 1.99
C CYS A 176 44.47 14.46 3.09
N GLN A 177 45.72 14.10 2.75
CA GLN A 177 46.87 14.47 3.58
C GLN A 177 47.99 15.01 2.67
N PRO A 178 48.14 16.34 2.58
CA PRO A 178 49.37 16.97 2.11
C PRO A 178 50.47 16.95 3.19
#